data_AF-A0A6V7M3U9-F1
#
_entry.id   AF-A0A6V7M3U9-F1
#
_cell.length_a   1.000
_cell.length_b   1.000
_cell.length_c   1.000
_cell.angle_alpha   90.00
_cell.angle_beta   90.00
_cell.angle_gamma   90.00
#
_symmetry.space_group_name_H-M   'P 1'
#
loop_
_entity.id
_entity.type
_entity.pdbx_description
1 polymer ?
#
loop_
_entity_poly.entity_id
_entity_poly.type
_entity_poly.pdbx_seq_one_letter_code
_entity_poly.pdbx_strand_id
1 'polypeptide(L)'
;TSLANVIATICKNDPKQRIRYVKLSAAMSGVADVKQATTIAANELKFGRKTVIFMDEIHRFNKAQQDIFLPHIEAGTITLIGATTENPSFTLNSALLSRCRVMVLEKLSSENLEEILCKAVESLDGVVSRLGDDFGGKEIEETPRFIIEERTIKFLAETCDGDARIALGGLELAVQSIVPSAEEGEGGIPAISLENVQESLKKTHSLYD
;
A
#
# COMPACT_ATOMS: atom_id res chain seq x y z
N THR A 1 -2.00 -3.43 3.08
CA THR A 1 -1.34 -2.53 4.06
C THR A 1 -1.76 -1.06 3.96
N SER A 2 -1.93 -0.48 2.77
CA SER A 2 -2.28 0.96 2.62
C SER A 2 -3.58 1.36 3.33
N LEU A 3 -4.64 0.54 3.22
CA LEU A 3 -5.89 0.75 3.94
C LEU A 3 -5.69 0.82 5.47
N ALA A 4 -4.80 -0.02 6.02
CA ALA A 4 -4.46 0.00 7.44
C ALA A 4 -3.86 1.36 7.84
N ASN A 5 -2.99 1.93 6.99
CA ASN A 5 -2.38 3.24 7.23
C ASN A 5 -3.43 4.36 7.14
N VAL A 6 -4.36 4.30 6.18
CA VAL A 6 -5.47 5.26 6.08
C VAL A 6 -6.33 5.22 7.33
N ILE A 7 -6.74 4.03 7.77
CA ILE A 7 -7.51 3.85 9.02
C ILE A 7 -6.73 4.41 10.21
N ALA A 8 -5.43 4.12 10.30
CA ALA A 8 -4.57 4.62 11.36
C ALA A 8 -4.55 6.15 11.39
N THR A 9 -4.39 6.79 10.23
CA THR A 9 -4.40 8.26 10.09
C THR A 9 -5.74 8.85 10.50
N ILE A 10 -6.86 8.27 10.05
CA ILE A 10 -8.21 8.70 10.45
C ILE A 10 -8.38 8.58 11.97
N CYS A 11 -7.94 7.47 12.57
CA CYS A 11 -8.04 7.27 14.02
C CYS A 11 -7.18 8.26 14.81
N LYS A 12 -5.97 8.57 14.32
CA LYS A 12 -5.06 9.55 14.95
C LYS A 12 -5.60 10.98 14.87
N ASN A 13 -6.27 11.31 13.77
CA ASN A 13 -6.82 12.64 13.53
C ASN A 13 -8.22 12.85 14.13
N ASP A 14 -8.74 11.90 14.92
CA ASP A 14 -9.98 12.08 15.66
C ASP A 14 -9.84 13.30 16.62
N PRO A 15 -10.63 14.38 16.44
CA PRO A 15 -10.47 15.61 17.23
C PRO A 15 -10.63 15.39 18.73
N LYS A 16 -11.35 14.34 19.12
CA LYS A 16 -11.64 13.99 20.51
C LYS A 16 -10.66 12.94 21.07
N GLN A 17 -9.74 12.42 20.25
CA GLN A 17 -8.76 11.36 20.55
C GLN A 17 -9.37 10.12 21.23
N ARG A 18 -10.64 9.81 20.92
CA ARG A 18 -11.40 8.71 21.53
C ARG A 18 -11.15 7.37 20.86
N ILE A 19 -10.29 7.32 19.85
CA ILE A 19 -9.99 6.10 19.12
C ILE A 19 -8.51 5.78 19.27
N ARG A 20 -8.24 4.58 19.78
CA ARG A 20 -6.91 3.98 19.78
C ARG A 20 -6.82 3.03 18.61
N TYR A 21 -5.75 3.14 17.83
CA TYR A 21 -5.46 2.22 16.74
C TYR A 21 -4.30 1.30 17.11
N VAL A 22 -4.44 0.01 16.85
CA VAL A 22 -3.40 -1.01 17.04
C VAL A 22 -3.28 -1.79 15.75
N LYS A 23 -2.06 -1.93 15.24
CA LYS A 23 -1.75 -2.81 14.11
C LYS A 23 -0.99 -4.02 14.62
N LEU A 24 -1.50 -5.21 14.28
CA LEU A 24 -0.86 -6.50 14.49
C LEU A 24 -0.78 -7.22 13.14
N SER A 25 0.13 -8.19 13.03
CA SER A 25 0.22 -9.07 11.87
C SER A 25 0.33 -10.50 12.36
N ALA A 26 -0.55 -11.39 11.91
CA ALA A 26 -0.51 -12.79 12.30
C ALA A 26 0.78 -13.52 11.87
N ALA A 27 1.56 -12.93 10.96
CA ALA A 27 2.88 -13.42 10.61
C ALA A 27 3.94 -13.16 11.70
N MET A 28 3.82 -12.05 12.44
CA MET A 28 4.83 -11.57 13.39
C MET A 28 4.35 -11.54 14.85
N SER A 29 3.04 -11.48 15.06
CA SER A 29 2.38 -11.37 16.36
C SER A 29 1.81 -12.71 16.79
N GLY A 30 1.94 -13.02 18.07
CA GLY A 30 1.36 -14.21 18.68
C GLY A 30 0.10 -13.91 19.51
N VAL A 31 -0.36 -14.94 20.22
CA VAL A 31 -1.51 -14.85 21.14
C VAL A 31 -1.26 -13.85 22.27
N ALA A 32 -0.03 -13.74 22.75
CA ALA A 32 0.34 -12.83 23.84
C ALA A 32 0.09 -11.37 23.46
N ASP A 33 0.47 -10.97 22.23
CA ASP A 33 0.28 -9.61 21.72
C ASP A 33 -1.20 -9.25 21.62
N VAL A 34 -2.02 -10.20 21.17
CA VAL A 34 -3.49 -10.02 21.11
C VAL A 34 -4.06 -9.82 22.50
N LYS A 35 -3.72 -10.68 23.46
CA LYS A 35 -4.20 -10.57 24.85
C LYS A 35 -3.77 -9.27 25.51
N GLN A 36 -2.55 -8.82 25.26
CA GLN A 36 -2.07 -7.53 25.74
C GLN A 36 -2.87 -6.39 25.12
N ALA A 37 -3.07 -6.40 23.79
CA ALA A 37 -3.83 -5.38 23.09
C ALA A 37 -5.29 -5.30 23.58
N THR A 38 -5.95 -6.44 23.81
CA THR A 38 -7.34 -6.48 24.29
C THR A 38 -7.47 -6.10 25.76
N THR A 39 -6.48 -6.43 26.59
CA THR A 39 -6.42 -5.99 28.00
C THR A 39 -6.30 -4.47 28.09
N ILE A 40 -5.41 -3.87 27.29
CA ILE A 40 -5.28 -2.41 27.21
C ILE A 40 -6.60 -1.80 26.71
N ALA A 41 -7.19 -2.37 25.65
CA ALA A 41 -8.46 -1.90 25.11
C ALA A 41 -9.61 -1.91 26.15
N ALA A 42 -9.69 -2.95 26.97
CA ALA A 42 -10.69 -3.04 28.04
C ALA A 42 -10.53 -1.95 29.10
N ASN A 43 -9.29 -1.57 29.43
CA ASN A 43 -9.03 -0.47 30.35
C ASN A 43 -9.35 0.89 29.72
N GLU A 44 -8.94 1.12 28.47
CA GLU A 44 -9.25 2.34 27.71
C GLU A 44 -10.76 2.56 27.54
N LEU A 45 -11.53 1.48 27.37
CA LEU A 45 -12.99 1.56 27.26
C LEU A 45 -13.63 2.14 28.52
N LYS A 46 -13.09 1.87 29.71
CA LYS A 46 -13.57 2.46 30.99
C LYS A 46 -13.46 3.98 31.01
N PHE A 47 -12.52 4.53 30.25
CA PHE A 47 -12.32 5.97 30.07
C PHE A 47 -13.01 6.51 28.82
N GLY A 48 -13.88 5.71 28.18
CA GLY A 48 -14.63 6.11 26.99
C GLY A 48 -13.83 6.09 25.68
N ARG A 49 -12.63 5.51 25.68
CA ARG A 49 -11.77 5.39 24.49
C ARG A 49 -11.93 4.02 23.84
N LYS A 50 -12.38 3.99 22.59
CA LYS A 50 -12.57 2.77 21.80
C LYS A 50 -11.26 2.33 21.16
N THR A 51 -11.08 1.04 20.95
CA THR A 51 -9.89 0.49 20.29
C THR A 51 -10.25 -0.20 18.97
N VAL A 52 -9.55 0.17 17.90
CA VAL A 52 -9.55 -0.53 16.61
C VAL A 52 -8.28 -1.37 16.54
N ILE A 53 -8.44 -2.68 16.36
CA ILE A 53 -7.34 -3.61 16.09
C ILE A 53 -7.38 -3.98 14.61
N PHE A 54 -6.34 -3.61 13.87
CA PHE A 54 -6.08 -4.10 12.53
C PHE A 54 -5.19 -5.34 12.62
N MET A 55 -5.67 -6.48 12.12
CA MET A 55 -4.94 -7.74 12.07
C MET A 55 -4.64 -8.10 10.61
N ASP A 56 -3.39 -7.94 10.21
CA ASP A 56 -2.92 -8.33 8.88
C ASP A 56 -2.67 -9.84 8.79
N GLU A 57 -2.87 -10.43 7.62
CA GLU A 57 -2.66 -11.87 7.37
C GLU A 57 -3.45 -12.78 8.33
N ILE A 58 -4.66 -12.38 8.74
CA ILE A 58 -5.41 -13.06 9.82
C ILE A 58 -5.66 -14.56 9.56
N HIS A 59 -5.63 -14.98 8.29
CA HIS A 59 -5.69 -16.38 7.88
C HIS A 59 -4.55 -17.26 8.42
N ARG A 60 -3.41 -16.68 8.85
CA ARG A 60 -2.28 -17.43 9.42
C ARG A 60 -2.54 -17.91 10.85
N PHE A 61 -3.51 -17.32 11.55
CA PHE A 61 -3.91 -17.80 12.87
C PHE A 61 -4.80 -19.03 12.74
N ASN A 62 -4.53 -20.03 13.57
CA ASN A 62 -5.41 -21.19 13.67
C ASN A 62 -6.75 -20.82 14.37
N LYS A 63 -7.74 -21.72 14.29
CA LYS A 63 -9.09 -21.47 14.85
C LYS A 63 -9.07 -21.07 16.33
N ALA A 64 -8.25 -21.73 17.15
CA ALA A 64 -8.17 -21.42 18.58
C ALA A 64 -7.57 -20.03 18.84
N GLN A 65 -6.62 -19.58 18.02
CA GLN A 65 -6.06 -18.23 18.10
C GLN A 65 -7.05 -17.17 17.62
N GLN A 66 -7.86 -17.49 16.61
CA GLN A 66 -8.96 -16.64 16.13
C GLN A 66 -10.07 -16.47 17.18
N ASP A 67 -10.40 -17.53 17.93
CA ASP A 67 -11.44 -17.50 18.98
C ASP A 67 -11.14 -16.49 20.10
N ILE A 68 -9.87 -16.13 20.29
CA ILE A 68 -9.43 -15.17 21.33
C ILE A 68 -10.05 -13.78 21.12
N PHE A 69 -10.36 -13.41 19.88
CA PHE A 69 -10.99 -12.12 19.60
C PHE A 69 -12.48 -12.06 19.98
N LEU A 70 -13.17 -13.20 19.99
CA LEU A 70 -14.64 -13.25 20.06
C LEU A 70 -15.22 -12.55 21.29
N PRO A 71 -14.74 -12.80 22.54
CA PRO A 71 -15.31 -12.15 23.72
C PRO A 71 -15.17 -10.63 23.67
N HIS A 72 -14.08 -10.14 23.08
CA HIS A 72 -13.78 -8.71 23.01
C HIS A 72 -14.57 -8.00 21.90
N ILE A 73 -14.86 -8.69 20.80
CA ILE A 73 -15.73 -8.19 19.73
C ILE A 73 -17.17 -8.10 20.24
N GLU A 74 -17.67 -9.16 20.87
CA GLU A 74 -19.05 -9.24 21.40
C GLU A 74 -19.32 -8.19 22.48
N ALA A 75 -18.35 -7.97 23.37
CA ALA A 75 -18.45 -6.95 24.41
C ALA A 75 -18.27 -5.51 23.87
N GLY A 76 -17.95 -5.34 22.58
CA GLY A 76 -17.62 -4.03 22.00
C GLY A 76 -16.31 -3.42 22.55
N THR A 77 -15.46 -4.24 23.16
CA THR A 77 -14.14 -3.82 23.68
C THR A 77 -13.23 -3.38 22.55
N ILE A 78 -13.30 -4.09 21.42
CA ILE A 78 -12.52 -3.79 20.23
C ILE A 78 -13.42 -3.75 18.99
N THR A 79 -12.98 -3.00 18.00
CA THR A 79 -13.39 -3.19 16.60
C THR A 79 -12.26 -3.92 15.88
N LEU A 80 -12.51 -5.13 15.41
CA LEU A 80 -11.53 -5.91 14.66
C LEU A 80 -11.65 -5.61 13.17
N ILE A 81 -10.52 -5.35 12.52
CA ILE A 81 -10.38 -5.27 11.07
C ILE A 81 -9.34 -6.32 10.67
N GLY A 82 -9.79 -7.46 10.14
CA GLY A 82 -8.91 -8.51 9.63
C GLY A 82 -8.65 -8.31 8.13
N ALA A 83 -7.40 -8.43 7.71
CA ALA A 83 -7.02 -8.45 6.30
C ALA A 83 -6.48 -9.83 5.92
N THR A 84 -6.89 -10.32 4.75
CA THR A 84 -6.47 -11.62 4.21
C THR A 84 -6.45 -11.57 2.69
N THR A 85 -5.48 -12.25 2.09
CA THR A 85 -5.41 -12.54 0.65
C THR A 85 -6.12 -13.86 0.30
N GLU A 86 -6.32 -14.73 1.28
CA GLU A 86 -7.01 -16.00 1.15
C GLU A 86 -8.52 -15.84 1.25
N ASN A 87 -9.27 -16.79 0.67
CA ASN A 87 -10.72 -16.82 0.78
C ASN A 87 -11.15 -16.99 2.25
N PRO A 88 -11.85 -15.99 2.84
CA PRO A 88 -12.15 -15.96 4.26
C PRO A 88 -13.07 -17.11 4.70
N SER A 89 -13.93 -17.63 3.81
CA SER A 89 -14.84 -18.75 4.14
C SER A 89 -14.14 -20.06 4.45
N PHE A 90 -12.88 -20.23 4.01
CA PHE A 90 -12.08 -21.42 4.28
C PHE A 90 -11.09 -21.23 5.42
N THR A 91 -10.52 -20.03 5.56
CA THR A 91 -9.41 -19.76 6.47
C THR A 91 -9.86 -19.18 7.81
N LEU A 92 -11.03 -18.55 7.87
CA LEU A 92 -11.57 -17.99 9.10
C LEU A 92 -12.62 -18.90 9.72
N ASN A 93 -12.65 -18.93 11.05
CA ASN A 93 -13.68 -19.64 11.78
C ASN A 93 -15.06 -18.99 11.52
N SER A 94 -16.12 -19.80 11.57
CA SER A 94 -17.48 -19.32 11.32
C SER A 94 -17.95 -18.32 12.37
N ALA A 95 -17.41 -18.37 13.59
CA ALA A 95 -17.76 -17.47 14.68
C ALA A 95 -17.28 -16.02 14.45
N LEU A 96 -16.10 -15.81 13.87
CA LEU A 96 -15.64 -14.49 13.45
C LEU A 96 -16.42 -14.00 12.25
N LEU A 97 -16.61 -14.86 11.25
CA LEU A 97 -17.36 -14.51 10.04
C LEU A 97 -18.80 -14.05 10.36
N SER A 98 -19.44 -14.63 11.38
CA SER A 98 -20.78 -14.19 11.78
C SER A 98 -20.82 -12.83 12.49
N ARG A 99 -19.67 -12.29 12.91
CA ARG A 99 -19.53 -10.99 13.61
C ARG A 99 -18.79 -9.95 12.78
N CYS A 100 -18.20 -10.36 11.65
CA CYS A 100 -17.45 -9.50 10.76
C CYS A 100 -18.21 -9.28 9.45
N ARG A 101 -18.15 -8.06 8.92
CA ARG A 101 -18.57 -7.78 7.55
C ARG A 101 -17.41 -8.10 6.61
N VAL A 102 -17.65 -8.98 5.64
CA VAL A 102 -16.67 -9.27 4.58
C VAL A 102 -16.78 -8.20 3.50
N MET A 103 -15.63 -7.63 3.14
CA MET A 103 -15.48 -6.68 2.04
C MET A 103 -14.40 -7.23 1.10
N VAL A 104 -14.74 -7.36 -0.18
CA VAL A 104 -13.79 -7.79 -1.21
C VAL A 104 -13.12 -6.53 -1.78
N LEU A 105 -11.80 -6.54 -1.82
CA LEU A 105 -11.02 -5.55 -2.55
C LEU A 105 -10.64 -6.17 -3.90
N GLU A 106 -11.13 -5.57 -4.96
CA GLU A 106 -10.81 -5.98 -6.32
C GLU A 106 -9.41 -5.50 -6.72
N LYS A 107 -8.84 -6.16 -7.73
CA LYS A 107 -7.63 -5.69 -8.40
C LYS A 107 -7.83 -4.26 -8.93
N LEU A 108 -6.76 -3.48 -8.95
CA LEU A 108 -6.80 -2.14 -9.51
C LEU A 108 -6.94 -2.21 -11.04
N SER A 109 -7.72 -1.29 -11.60
CA SER A 109 -7.74 -1.08 -13.05
C SER A 109 -6.42 -0.47 -13.52
N SER A 110 -6.13 -0.59 -14.82
CA SER A 110 -4.97 0.07 -15.44
C SER A 110 -5.01 1.58 -15.20
N GLU A 111 -6.18 2.20 -15.32
CA GLU A 111 -6.37 3.64 -15.10
C GLU A 111 -6.07 4.05 -13.65
N ASN A 112 -6.47 3.22 -12.68
CA ASN A 112 -6.12 3.47 -11.27
C ASN A 112 -4.62 3.32 -11.01
N LEU A 113 -3.96 2.37 -11.68
CA LEU A 113 -2.51 2.20 -11.59
C LEU A 113 -1.76 3.37 -12.23
N GLU A 114 -2.19 3.85 -13.39
CA GLU A 114 -1.64 5.05 -14.02
C GLU A 114 -1.72 6.28 -13.09
N GLU A 115 -2.86 6.48 -12.42
CA GLU A 115 -3.02 7.57 -11.46
C GLU A 115 -2.05 7.44 -10.27
N ILE A 116 -1.89 6.23 -9.74
CA ILE A 116 -0.93 5.94 -8.66
C ILE A 116 0.50 6.24 -9.12
N LEU A 117 0.86 5.80 -10.32
CA LEU A 117 2.19 6.01 -10.90
C LEU A 117 2.47 7.49 -11.15
N CYS A 118 1.50 8.25 -11.68
CA CYS A 118 1.66 9.69 -11.90
C CYS A 118 1.89 10.43 -10.56
N LYS A 119 1.14 10.10 -9.51
CA LYS A 119 1.37 10.65 -8.16
C LYS A 119 2.74 10.28 -7.60
N ALA A 120 3.22 9.07 -7.88
CA ALA A 120 4.55 8.65 -7.47
C ALA A 120 5.65 9.45 -8.19
N VAL A 121 5.50 9.69 -9.50
CA VAL A 121 6.41 10.53 -10.29
C VAL A 121 6.48 11.95 -9.71
N GLU A 122 5.33 12.58 -9.46
CA GLU A 122 5.26 13.91 -8.85
C GLU A 122 5.93 13.94 -7.46
N SER A 123 5.73 12.90 -6.64
CA SER A 123 6.35 12.81 -5.31
C SER A 123 7.87 12.61 -5.33
N LEU A 124 8.44 12.29 -6.48
CA LEU A 124 9.88 12.12 -6.71
C LEU A 124 10.49 13.30 -7.48
N ASP A 125 9.77 14.42 -7.55
CA ASP A 125 10.12 15.63 -8.30
C ASP A 125 10.30 15.38 -9.81
N GLY A 126 9.62 14.36 -10.34
CA GLY A 126 9.59 14.03 -11.76
C GLY A 126 8.37 14.61 -12.48
N VAL A 127 8.42 14.63 -13.81
CA VAL A 127 7.31 15.09 -14.66
C VAL A 127 6.93 14.03 -15.68
N VAL A 128 5.63 13.80 -15.86
CA VAL A 128 5.11 12.95 -16.93
C VAL A 128 4.97 13.79 -18.21
N SER A 129 5.67 13.40 -19.27
CA SER A 129 5.59 13.99 -20.60
C SER A 129 4.45 13.36 -21.41
N ARG A 130 3.46 14.17 -21.80
CA ARG A 130 2.37 13.76 -22.70
C ARG A 130 2.64 14.26 -24.11
N LEU A 131 2.12 13.55 -25.11
CA LEU A 131 2.26 13.95 -26.51
C LEU A 131 1.63 15.35 -26.71
N GLY A 132 2.48 16.34 -27.06
CA GLY A 132 2.07 17.73 -27.25
C GLY A 132 2.35 18.67 -26.08
N ASP A 133 2.97 18.18 -25.00
CA ASP A 133 3.44 19.05 -23.93
C ASP A 133 4.64 19.88 -24.41
N ASP A 134 4.36 21.14 -24.76
CA ASP A 134 5.38 22.17 -24.83
C ASP A 134 5.74 22.48 -23.37
N PHE A 135 6.88 21.99 -22.88
CA PHE A 135 7.39 22.28 -21.53
C PHE A 135 7.59 23.79 -21.27
N GLY A 136 7.34 24.65 -22.27
CA GLY A 136 7.46 26.11 -22.22
C GLY A 136 6.26 26.88 -21.66
N GLY A 137 5.26 26.24 -21.04
CA GLY A 137 4.01 26.91 -20.63
C GLY A 137 3.65 26.90 -19.13
N LYS A 138 4.23 25.99 -18.32
CA LYS A 138 4.13 26.09 -16.86
C LYS A 138 5.38 26.81 -16.38
N GLU A 139 5.21 27.85 -15.56
CA GLU A 139 6.28 28.32 -14.69
C GLU A 139 6.65 27.14 -13.77
N ILE A 140 7.57 26.30 -14.26
CA ILE A 140 8.21 25.27 -13.47
C ILE A 140 9.21 26.04 -12.61
N GLU A 141 8.85 26.34 -11.37
CA GLU A 141 9.72 27.06 -10.42
C GLU A 141 11.01 26.28 -10.13
N GLU A 142 11.00 24.95 -10.31
CA GLU A 142 12.13 24.05 -10.04
C GLU A 142 12.34 23.03 -11.16
N THR A 143 13.56 22.93 -11.70
CA THR A 143 13.92 21.96 -12.74
C THR A 143 13.62 20.53 -12.27
N PRO A 144 12.80 19.75 -13.01
CA PRO A 144 12.41 18.42 -12.55
C PRO A 144 13.61 17.49 -12.54
N ARG A 145 13.61 16.54 -11.61
CA ARG A 145 14.67 15.55 -11.43
C ARG A 145 14.76 14.58 -12.62
N PHE A 146 13.63 14.26 -13.24
CA PHE A 146 13.55 13.44 -14.44
C PHE A 146 12.21 13.68 -15.16
N ILE A 147 12.17 13.30 -16.44
CA ILE A 147 10.97 13.29 -17.25
C ILE A 147 10.67 11.84 -17.64
N ILE A 148 9.41 11.41 -17.56
CA ILE A 148 8.98 10.08 -17.97
C ILE A 148 7.86 10.18 -18.99
N GLU A 149 7.92 9.39 -20.05
CA GLU A 149 6.88 9.41 -21.09
C GLU A 149 5.58 8.77 -20.59
N GLU A 150 4.43 9.33 -20.98
CA GLU A 150 3.11 8.78 -20.65
C GLU A 150 2.95 7.32 -21.12
N ARG A 151 3.51 6.97 -22.29
CA ARG A 151 3.50 5.59 -22.78
C ARG A 151 4.25 4.60 -21.87
N THR A 152 5.28 5.07 -21.18
CA THR A 152 6.02 4.27 -20.19
C THR A 152 5.15 4.00 -18.96
N ILE A 153 4.42 5.02 -18.49
CA ILE A 153 3.47 4.88 -17.37
C ILE A 153 2.37 3.87 -17.71
N LYS A 154 1.78 3.98 -18.91
CA LYS A 154 0.76 3.03 -19.40
C LYS A 154 1.29 1.60 -19.46
N PHE A 155 2.48 1.42 -20.02
CA PHE A 155 3.11 0.11 -20.08
C PHE A 155 3.35 -0.50 -18.68
N LEU A 156 3.85 0.29 -17.72
CA LEU A 156 4.02 -0.16 -16.34
C LEU A 156 2.68 -0.52 -15.69
N ALA A 157 1.63 0.27 -15.91
CA ALA A 157 0.29 -0.03 -15.38
C ALA A 157 -0.29 -1.34 -15.94
N GLU A 158 -0.20 -1.55 -17.26
CA GLU A 158 -0.74 -2.73 -17.95
C GLU A 158 -0.01 -4.03 -17.58
N THR A 159 1.28 -3.95 -17.27
CA THR A 159 2.12 -5.14 -17.01
C THR A 159 2.04 -5.66 -15.57
N CYS A 160 1.34 -4.96 -14.67
CA CYS A 160 1.35 -5.25 -13.23
C CYS A 160 0.12 -6.00 -12.70
N ASP A 161 -0.80 -6.44 -13.58
CA ASP A 161 -1.98 -7.26 -13.23
C ASP A 161 -2.78 -6.73 -12.01
N GLY A 162 -2.93 -5.41 -11.93
CA GLY A 162 -3.67 -4.74 -10.86
C GLY A 162 -2.95 -4.62 -9.51
N ASP A 163 -1.67 -5.01 -9.41
CA ASP A 163 -0.86 -4.85 -8.19
C ASP A 163 -0.03 -3.55 -8.23
N ALA A 164 -0.45 -2.56 -7.43
CA ALA A 164 0.26 -1.29 -7.29
C ALA A 164 1.69 -1.42 -6.74
N ARG A 165 1.99 -2.47 -5.95
CA ARG A 165 3.35 -2.68 -5.45
C ARG A 165 4.29 -3.03 -6.59
N ILE A 166 3.86 -3.88 -7.51
CA ILE A 166 4.65 -4.25 -8.69
C ILE A 166 4.83 -3.02 -9.58
N ALA A 167 3.76 -2.26 -9.82
CA ALA A 167 3.81 -1.05 -10.64
C ALA A 167 4.81 -0.01 -10.08
N LEU A 168 4.71 0.29 -8.78
CA LEU A 168 5.62 1.23 -8.12
C LEU A 168 7.06 0.73 -8.11
N GLY A 169 7.28 -0.58 -7.92
CA GLY A 169 8.62 -1.17 -8.02
C GLY A 169 9.21 -1.07 -9.43
N GLY A 170 8.39 -1.28 -10.46
CA GLY A 170 8.80 -1.09 -11.85
C GLY A 170 9.19 0.36 -12.15
N LEU A 171 8.42 1.33 -11.64
CA LEU A 171 8.76 2.74 -11.73
C LEU A 171 10.07 3.07 -10.99
N GLU A 172 10.25 2.57 -9.77
CA GLU A 172 11.47 2.77 -8.99
C GLU A 172 12.71 2.27 -9.74
N LEU A 173 12.64 1.06 -10.31
CA LEU A 173 13.72 0.50 -11.12
C LEU A 173 14.03 1.34 -12.37
N ALA A 174 12.98 1.84 -13.04
CA ALA A 174 13.14 2.70 -14.22
C ALA A 174 13.81 4.04 -13.87
N VAL A 175 13.48 4.63 -12.73
CA VAL A 175 14.11 5.87 -12.24
C VAL A 175 15.56 5.61 -11.84
N GLN A 176 15.83 4.52 -11.11
CA GLN A 176 17.17 4.17 -10.65
C GLN A 176 18.13 3.77 -11.78
N SER A 177 17.65 3.27 -12.91
CA SER A 177 18.53 2.90 -14.02
C SER A 177 19.00 4.10 -14.86
N ILE A 178 18.33 5.25 -14.76
CA ILE A 178 18.54 6.40 -15.66
C ILE A 178 19.05 7.63 -14.90
N VAL A 179 18.49 7.92 -13.72
CA VAL A 179 18.84 9.13 -12.95
C VAL A 179 20.31 9.14 -12.48
N PRO A 180 20.91 8.04 -11.97
CA PRO A 180 22.32 8.04 -11.59
C PRO A 180 23.28 8.22 -12.78
N SER A 181 22.90 7.78 -13.98
CA SER A 181 23.73 7.86 -15.18
C SER A 181 23.80 9.27 -15.78
N ALA A 182 22.88 10.17 -15.41
CA ALA A 182 22.82 11.55 -15.88
C ALA A 182 23.64 12.52 -15.00
N GLU A 183 23.95 12.14 -13.75
CA GLU A 183 24.82 12.95 -12.87
C GLU A 183 26.29 12.95 -13.33
N GLU A 184 26.69 12.01 -14.19
CA GLU A 184 28.07 11.85 -14.69
C GLU A 184 28.27 12.29 -16.16
N GLY A 185 27.23 12.70 -16.89
CA GLY A 185 27.37 13.08 -18.30
C GLY A 185 26.21 13.90 -18.87
N GLU A 186 26.56 15.05 -19.47
CA GLU A 186 25.73 16.02 -20.23
C GLU A 186 24.52 16.61 -19.47
N GLY A 187 24.55 17.94 -19.25
CA GLY A 187 23.64 18.70 -18.37
C GLY A 187 22.18 18.85 -18.84
N GLY A 188 21.53 17.75 -19.20
CA GLY A 188 20.10 17.66 -19.49
C GLY A 188 19.31 16.95 -18.38
N ILE A 189 18.01 17.20 -18.34
CA ILE A 189 17.10 16.47 -17.44
C ILE A 189 16.97 15.01 -17.96
N PRO A 190 17.20 13.99 -17.12
CA PRO A 190 17.10 12.59 -17.52
C PRO A 190 15.70 12.25 -18.07
N ALA A 191 15.64 11.59 -19.23
CA ALA A 191 14.38 11.19 -19.86
C ALA A 191 14.20 9.66 -19.82
N ILE A 192 13.07 9.20 -19.28
CA ILE A 192 12.69 7.79 -19.14
C ILE A 192 11.71 7.43 -20.24
N SER A 193 12.24 6.79 -21.29
CA SER A 193 11.44 6.29 -22.41
C SER A 193 11.04 4.82 -22.23
N LEU A 194 9.99 4.43 -22.96
CA LEU A 194 9.52 3.03 -22.95
C LEU A 194 10.63 2.07 -23.39
N GLU A 195 11.40 2.44 -24.41
CA GLU A 195 12.48 1.62 -24.95
C GLU A 195 13.57 1.39 -23.89
N ASN A 196 13.92 2.41 -23.12
CA ASN A 196 14.92 2.27 -22.05
C ASN A 196 14.43 1.31 -20.96
N VAL A 197 13.17 1.43 -20.54
CA VAL A 197 12.59 0.53 -19.53
C VAL A 197 12.54 -0.92 -20.03
N GLN A 198 12.13 -1.14 -21.27
CA GLN A 198 12.10 -2.47 -21.87
C GLN A 198 13.50 -3.09 -22.00
N GLU A 199 14.52 -2.30 -22.33
CA GLU A 199 15.89 -2.77 -22.41
C GLU A 199 16.47 -3.10 -21.02
N SER A 200 16.21 -2.27 -20.02
CA SER A 200 16.62 -2.53 -18.63
C SER A 200 15.99 -3.82 -18.10
N LEU A 201 14.69 -4.03 -18.30
CA LEU A 201 14.00 -5.25 -17.85
C LEU A 201 14.55 -6.52 -18.52
N LYS A 202 14.88 -6.46 -19.83
CA LYS A 202 15.52 -7.57 -20.55
C LYS A 202 16.91 -7.89 -20.01
N LYS A 203 17.73 -6.88 -19.70
CA LYS A 203 19.08 -7.06 -19.13
C LYS A 203 19.03 -7.68 -17.73
N THR A 204 18.07 -7.29 -16.90
CA THR A 204 17.89 -7.88 -15.55
C THR A 204 17.50 -9.35 -15.62
N HIS A 205 16.66 -9.78 -16.57
CA HIS A 205 16.34 -11.20 -16.76
C HIS A 205 17.54 -12.02 -17.26
N SER A 206 18.38 -11.45 -18.13
CA SER A 206 19.58 -12.14 -18.66
C SER A 206 20.70 -12.32 -17.63
N LEU A 207 20.67 -11.65 -16.48
CA LEU A 207 21.66 -11.80 -15.40
C LEU A 207 21.33 -12.95 -14.43
N TYR A 208 20.17 -13.58 -14.57
CA TYR A 208 19.69 -14.68 -13.74
C TYR A 208 19.54 -16.02 -14.48
N ASP A 209 19.97 -16.10 -15.74
CA ASP A 209 20.13 -17.35 -16.51
C ASP A 209 21.59 -17.83 -16.53
#